data_AF-A0AAN7BHN0-F1
#
_entry.id   AF-A0AAN7BHN0-F1
#
_cell.length_a   1.000
_cell.length_b   1.000
_cell.length_c   1.000
_cell.angle_alpha   90.00
_cell.angle_beta   90.00
_cell.angle_gamma   90.00
#
_symmetry.space_group_name_H-M   'P 1'
#
loop_
_entity.id
_entity.type
_entity.pdbx_description
1 polymer ?
#
loop_
_entity_poly.entity_id
_entity_poly.type
_entity_poly.pdbx_seq_one_letter_code
_entity_poly.pdbx_strand_id
1 'polypeptide(L)'
;MDDILELDLLHATISNLSLALETGTISSVSLTAAYIDRINQVNEYFRAVLEINPDAECITKALGEEQKVTKRCGPLHGIPILFKDSIATLDSMQTTAGSSTLIGTRPSQDAHLVQKFRQDGAVILGKINMSEWANFRTVTGDTGGWSPRGGLAYGPFYPNMRASGSSSGSAVATALGLAAASIGAEKAVKVKEYFGGEGGIPGVIDKYGVDVVAAPASYGPMVSLAARGGLPVIVVPLGKYPDGTEVEYLSIGGKVVVDVGPGIPFGVTFAGGAHSERTLLWVAYAFEQLKKVRQSLVSFNAPKAGLKASTG
;
A
#
# COMPACT_ATOMS: atom_id res chain seq x y z
N MET A 1 8.83 12.96 35.28
CA MET A 1 8.73 13.68 34.00
C MET A 1 8.50 12.57 33.01
N ASP A 2 7.23 12.25 32.79
CA ASP A 2 6.85 11.02 32.10
C ASP A 2 7.15 11.17 30.61
N ASP A 3 8.09 10.36 30.11
CA ASP A 3 8.36 10.25 28.69
C ASP A 3 7.12 9.66 28.01
N ILE A 4 6.31 10.54 27.42
CA ILE A 4 5.24 10.14 26.50
C ILE A 4 5.93 9.44 25.32
N LEU A 5 5.74 8.13 25.21
CA LEU A 5 6.09 7.38 24.00
C LEU A 5 5.15 7.86 22.88
N GLU A 6 5.56 8.90 22.17
CA GLU A 6 4.86 9.39 20.98
C GLU A 6 5.13 8.40 19.84
N LEU A 7 4.08 7.69 19.41
CA LEU A 7 4.19 6.71 18.35
C LEU A 7 4.02 7.43 17.01
N ASP A 8 5.11 7.60 16.27
CA ASP A 8 5.07 8.20 14.94
C ASP A 8 4.51 7.20 13.92
N LEU A 9 3.24 7.40 13.52
CA LEU A 9 2.54 6.53 12.58
C LEU A 9 3.20 6.49 11.19
N LEU A 10 4.03 7.48 10.86
CA LEU A 10 4.76 7.50 9.59
C LEU A 10 5.88 6.45 9.55
N HIS A 11 6.49 6.15 10.71
CA HIS A 11 7.67 5.31 10.80
C HIS A 11 7.45 4.04 11.63
N ALA A 12 6.32 3.93 12.33
CA ALA A 12 5.98 2.74 13.10
C ALA A 12 5.89 1.51 12.20
N THR A 13 6.69 0.48 12.51
CA THR A 13 6.59 -0.82 11.84
C THR A 13 5.42 -1.62 12.40
N ILE A 14 4.92 -2.63 11.65
CA ILE A 14 3.92 -3.57 12.16
C ILE A 14 4.38 -4.21 13.48
N SER A 15 5.68 -4.51 13.64
CA SER A 15 6.22 -5.03 14.90
C SER A 15 6.12 -4.05 16.05
N ASN A 16 6.34 -2.75 15.83
CA ASN A 16 6.15 -1.73 16.86
C ASN A 16 4.68 -1.62 17.27
N LEU A 17 3.78 -1.64 16.28
CA LEU A 17 2.34 -1.56 16.51
C LEU A 17 1.80 -2.81 17.22
N SER A 18 2.22 -4.01 16.78
CA SER A 18 1.86 -5.29 17.40
C SER A 18 2.28 -5.31 18.86
N LEU A 19 3.53 -4.92 19.16
CA LEU A 19 4.01 -4.83 20.53
C LEU A 19 3.18 -3.86 21.36
N ALA A 20 2.87 -2.67 20.82
CA ALA A 20 2.07 -1.67 21.53
C ALA A 20 0.63 -2.14 21.81
N LEU A 21 0.04 -2.94 20.91
CA LEU A 21 -1.27 -3.57 21.11
C LEU A 21 -1.19 -4.71 22.14
N GLU A 22 -0.15 -5.53 22.08
CA GLU A 22 0.10 -6.64 23.00
C GLU A 22 0.33 -6.17 24.44
N THR A 23 1.07 -5.07 24.63
CA THR A 23 1.33 -4.47 25.94
C THR A 23 0.18 -3.60 26.44
N GLY A 24 -0.84 -3.37 25.62
CA GLY A 24 -1.95 -2.48 25.93
C GLY A 24 -1.57 -0.99 25.99
N THR A 25 -0.40 -0.61 25.46
CA THR A 25 0.03 0.79 25.34
C THR A 25 -0.89 1.57 24.39
N ILE A 26 -1.47 0.87 23.40
CA ILE A 26 -2.52 1.39 22.52
C ILE A 26 -3.58 0.31 22.33
N SER A 27 -4.83 0.71 22.08
CA SER A 27 -5.90 -0.21 21.70
C SER A 27 -6.05 -0.26 20.18
N SER A 28 -6.59 -1.35 19.62
CA SER A 28 -6.87 -1.42 18.18
C SER A 28 -7.88 -0.35 17.73
N VAL A 29 -8.82 0.00 18.61
CA VAL A 29 -9.79 1.09 18.38
C VAL A 29 -9.08 2.43 18.24
N SER A 30 -8.21 2.79 19.19
CA SER A 30 -7.49 4.06 19.16
C SER A 30 -6.44 4.12 18.03
N LEU A 31 -5.79 3.00 17.71
CA LEU A 31 -4.90 2.89 16.55
C LEU A 31 -5.66 3.14 15.24
N THR A 32 -6.83 2.52 15.08
CA THR A 32 -7.67 2.66 13.89
C THR A 32 -8.19 4.08 13.75
N ALA A 33 -8.71 4.67 14.84
CA ALA A 33 -9.17 6.05 14.86
C ALA A 33 -8.06 7.02 14.43
N ALA A 34 -6.83 6.81 14.91
CA ALA A 34 -5.70 7.66 14.55
C ALA A 34 -5.31 7.60 13.07
N TYR A 35 -5.35 6.41 12.46
CA TYR A 35 -5.15 6.30 11.02
C TYR A 35 -6.30 6.97 10.24
N ILE A 36 -7.55 6.86 10.70
CA ILE A 36 -8.69 7.56 10.11
C ILE A 36 -8.49 9.09 10.17
N ASP A 37 -8.11 9.62 11.33
CA ASP A 37 -7.83 11.05 11.50
C ASP A 37 -6.70 11.51 10.58
N ARG A 38 -5.65 10.69 10.47
CA ARG A 38 -4.53 10.96 9.57
C ARG A 38 -4.96 10.97 8.10
N ILE A 39 -5.81 10.03 7.68
CA ILE A 39 -6.41 10.02 6.34
C ILE A 39 -7.18 11.32 6.12
N ASN A 40 -8.05 11.70 7.05
CA ASN A 40 -8.88 12.91 6.93
C ASN A 40 -8.04 14.20 6.79
N GLN A 41 -6.87 14.27 7.43
CA GLN A 41 -5.98 15.44 7.36
C GLN A 41 -5.39 15.70 5.97
N VAL A 42 -5.16 14.65 5.16
CA VAL A 42 -4.32 14.77 3.96
C VAL A 42 -4.99 14.27 2.68
N ASN A 43 -6.03 13.44 2.80
CA ASN A 43 -6.60 12.72 1.67
C ASN A 43 -7.41 13.63 0.72
N GLU A 44 -7.85 14.81 1.17
CA GLU A 44 -8.49 15.81 0.30
C GLU A 44 -7.57 16.22 -0.87
N TYR A 45 -6.29 16.43 -0.57
CA TYR A 45 -5.27 16.75 -1.56
C TYR A 45 -4.76 15.49 -2.27
N PHE A 46 -4.28 14.49 -1.52
CA PHE A 46 -3.56 13.35 -2.09
C PHE A 46 -4.45 12.30 -2.77
N ARG A 47 -5.74 12.21 -2.38
CA ARG A 47 -6.74 11.30 -2.97
C ARG A 47 -6.28 9.84 -3.05
N ALA A 48 -5.59 9.40 -2.00
CA ALA A 48 -5.02 8.07 -1.88
C ALA A 48 -6.05 7.02 -1.43
N VAL A 49 -6.98 7.39 -0.54
CA VAL A 49 -8.04 6.53 0.00
C VAL A 49 -9.37 6.90 -0.67
N LEU A 50 -10.10 5.92 -1.21
CA LEU A 50 -11.41 6.12 -1.82
C LEU A 50 -12.53 6.13 -0.78
N GLU A 51 -12.44 5.23 0.18
CA GLU A 51 -13.51 4.93 1.13
C GLU A 51 -12.89 4.32 2.39
N ILE A 52 -13.26 4.84 3.56
CA ILE A 52 -12.94 4.24 4.85
C ILE A 52 -13.99 3.20 5.16
N ASN A 53 -13.60 2.06 5.73
CA ASN A 53 -14.52 1.01 6.12
C ASN A 53 -15.41 1.48 7.28
N PRO A 54 -16.74 1.64 7.08
CA PRO A 54 -17.62 2.03 8.17
C PRO A 54 -17.73 0.94 9.25
N ASP A 55 -17.39 -0.31 8.93
CA ASP A 55 -17.43 -1.42 9.87
C ASP A 55 -16.15 -1.49 10.75
N ALA A 56 -15.10 -0.73 10.45
CA ALA A 56 -13.79 -0.84 11.11
C ALA A 56 -13.84 -0.60 12.62
N GLU A 57 -14.64 0.36 13.09
CA GLU A 57 -14.79 0.64 14.53
C GLU A 57 -15.46 -0.54 15.26
N CYS A 58 -16.48 -1.14 14.65
CA CYS A 58 -17.15 -2.31 15.22
C CYS A 58 -16.21 -3.52 15.25
N ILE A 59 -15.47 -3.75 14.16
CA ILE A 59 -14.49 -4.83 14.04
C ILE A 59 -13.41 -4.71 15.12
N THR A 60 -12.84 -3.51 15.31
CA THR A 60 -11.78 -3.29 16.30
C THR A 60 -12.24 -3.47 17.74
N LYS A 61 -13.48 -3.07 18.06
CA LYS A 61 -14.12 -3.36 19.36
C LYS A 61 -14.28 -4.86 19.58
N ALA A 62 -14.80 -5.58 18.57
CA ALA A 62 -14.98 -7.03 18.65
C ALA A 62 -13.65 -7.77 18.85
N LEU A 63 -12.59 -7.38 18.11
CA LEU A 63 -11.25 -7.92 18.28
C LEU A 63 -10.71 -7.68 19.71
N GLY A 64 -10.93 -6.48 20.27
CA GLY A 64 -10.53 -6.17 21.63
C GLY A 64 -11.22 -7.05 22.69
N GLU A 65 -12.51 -7.34 22.53
CA GLU A 65 -13.22 -8.26 23.42
C GLU A 65 -12.78 -9.72 23.23
N GLU A 66 -12.58 -10.16 21.98
CA GLU A 66 -12.02 -11.48 21.66
C GLU A 66 -10.65 -11.66 22.31
N GLN A 67 -9.77 -10.66 22.25
CA GLN A 67 -8.43 -10.69 22.81
C GLN A 67 -8.44 -10.89 24.34
N LYS A 68 -9.38 -10.26 25.05
CA LYS A 68 -9.51 -10.41 26.51
C LYS A 68 -9.79 -11.86 26.91
N VAL A 69 -10.62 -12.56 26.12
CA VAL A 69 -11.07 -13.94 26.35
C VAL A 69 -10.06 -14.96 25.85
N THR A 70 -9.66 -14.85 24.58
CA THR A 70 -8.85 -15.84 23.87
C THR A 70 -7.36 -15.70 24.11
N LYS A 71 -6.92 -14.54 24.63
CA LYS A 71 -5.49 -14.14 24.70
C LYS A 71 -4.79 -14.19 23.35
N ARG A 72 -5.55 -14.05 22.27
CA ARG A 72 -5.03 -14.08 20.90
C ARG A 72 -4.18 -12.85 20.64
N CYS A 73 -2.92 -13.06 20.30
CA CYS A 73 -1.94 -12.01 20.00
C CYS A 73 -1.08 -12.42 18.80
N GLY A 74 -1.67 -12.31 17.60
CA GLY A 74 -0.93 -12.54 16.35
C GLY A 74 -0.31 -11.24 15.81
N PRO A 75 0.74 -11.30 14.96
CA PRO A 75 1.43 -10.10 14.46
C PRO A 75 0.56 -9.09 13.70
N LEU A 76 -0.61 -9.51 13.22
CA LEU A 76 -1.59 -8.66 12.52
C LEU A 76 -2.85 -8.39 13.33
N HIS A 77 -2.97 -8.95 14.53
CA HIS A 77 -4.18 -8.82 15.34
C HIS A 77 -4.40 -7.35 15.72
N GLY A 78 -5.51 -6.77 15.26
CA GLY A 78 -5.86 -5.37 15.51
C GLY A 78 -5.11 -4.35 14.63
N ILE A 79 -4.31 -4.79 13.65
CA ILE A 79 -3.51 -3.91 12.78
C ILE A 79 -4.34 -3.39 11.59
N PRO A 80 -4.45 -2.06 11.39
CA PRO A 80 -5.19 -1.47 10.26
C PRO A 80 -4.45 -1.55 8.92
N ILE A 81 -5.09 -2.14 7.92
CA ILE A 81 -4.55 -2.37 6.57
C ILE A 81 -5.51 -1.84 5.51
N LEU A 82 -4.96 -1.13 4.53
CA LEU A 82 -5.70 -0.64 3.37
C LEU A 82 -5.59 -1.59 2.17
N PHE A 83 -6.68 -1.77 1.42
CA PHE A 83 -6.71 -2.68 0.26
C PHE A 83 -7.07 -1.95 -1.02
N LYS A 84 -6.33 -2.23 -2.11
CA LYS A 84 -6.63 -1.70 -3.45
C LYS A 84 -8.07 -1.99 -3.85
N ASP A 85 -8.73 -1.03 -4.49
CA ASP A 85 -10.17 -1.09 -4.81
C ASP A 85 -10.57 -2.19 -5.80
N SER A 86 -9.62 -2.88 -6.42
CA SER A 86 -9.86 -4.11 -7.19
C SER A 86 -9.87 -5.38 -6.34
N ILE A 87 -9.55 -5.31 -5.05
CA ILE A 87 -9.53 -6.44 -4.11
C ILE A 87 -10.89 -6.50 -3.43
N ALA A 88 -11.60 -7.63 -3.61
CA ALA A 88 -12.92 -7.85 -3.05
C ALA A 88 -12.89 -7.95 -1.52
N THR A 89 -13.76 -7.17 -0.88
CA THR A 89 -14.01 -7.15 0.57
C THR A 89 -15.53 -7.18 0.81
N LEU A 90 -15.99 -7.96 1.78
CA LEU A 90 -17.42 -8.15 2.11
C LEU A 90 -17.99 -7.10 3.06
N ASP A 91 -17.13 -6.28 3.66
CA ASP A 91 -17.52 -5.12 4.48
C ASP A 91 -18.46 -4.19 3.70
N SER A 92 -19.04 -3.23 4.41
CA SER A 92 -19.94 -2.22 3.89
C SER A 92 -19.19 -1.13 3.10
N MET A 93 -18.37 -1.56 2.14
CA MET A 93 -17.58 -0.75 1.21
C MET A 93 -17.73 -1.28 -0.22
N GLN A 94 -17.37 -0.46 -1.19
CA GLN A 94 -17.44 -0.85 -2.59
C GLN A 94 -16.13 -1.49 -3.09
N THR A 95 -16.21 -2.28 -4.16
CA THR A 95 -15.05 -2.82 -4.88
C THR A 95 -15.25 -2.51 -6.36
N THR A 96 -14.72 -1.37 -6.82
CA THR A 96 -15.11 -0.84 -8.14
C THR A 96 -13.98 -0.82 -9.16
N ALA A 97 -12.78 -1.25 -8.78
CA ALA A 97 -11.57 -1.10 -9.59
C ALA A 97 -11.37 0.36 -10.08
N GLY A 98 -11.81 1.34 -9.29
CA GLY A 98 -11.85 2.76 -9.63
C GLY A 98 -12.95 3.16 -10.63
N SER A 99 -13.69 2.22 -11.21
CA SER A 99 -14.70 2.50 -12.24
C SER A 99 -16.03 2.97 -11.66
N SER A 100 -16.70 3.88 -12.37
CA SER A 100 -18.07 4.30 -12.05
C SER A 100 -19.10 3.21 -12.35
N THR A 101 -18.80 2.29 -13.26
CA THR A 101 -19.71 1.22 -13.70
C THR A 101 -19.98 0.16 -12.63
N LEU A 102 -19.06 0.01 -11.68
CA LEU A 102 -19.17 -0.94 -10.57
C LEU A 102 -19.67 -0.29 -9.27
N ILE A 103 -20.04 1.00 -9.30
CA ILE A 103 -20.60 1.67 -8.13
C ILE A 103 -21.92 0.98 -7.74
N GLY A 104 -22.06 0.68 -6.44
CA GLY A 104 -23.21 -0.02 -5.88
C GLY A 104 -23.17 -1.55 -6.08
N THR A 105 -22.15 -2.08 -6.76
CA THR A 105 -21.95 -3.54 -6.82
C THR A 105 -21.32 -4.04 -5.53
N ARG A 106 -21.68 -5.27 -5.13
CA ARG A 106 -21.11 -5.94 -3.97
C ARG A 106 -20.49 -7.28 -4.39
N PRO A 107 -19.26 -7.58 -3.98
CA PRO A 107 -18.68 -8.90 -4.23
C PRO A 107 -19.48 -9.99 -3.50
N SER A 108 -19.50 -11.20 -4.06
CA SER A 108 -20.16 -12.36 -3.44
C SER A 108 -19.35 -12.98 -2.30
N GLN A 109 -18.04 -12.74 -2.27
CA GLN A 109 -17.12 -13.24 -1.26
C GLN A 109 -15.90 -12.33 -1.11
N ASP A 110 -15.21 -12.44 0.03
CA ASP A 110 -13.89 -11.84 0.21
C ASP A 110 -12.89 -12.47 -0.79
N ALA A 111 -11.94 -11.67 -1.26
CA ALA A 111 -10.76 -12.21 -1.94
C ALA A 111 -10.01 -13.16 -0.98
N HIS A 112 -9.42 -14.22 -1.50
CA HIS A 112 -8.76 -15.23 -0.66
C HIS A 112 -7.66 -14.65 0.24
N LEU A 113 -6.90 -13.67 -0.25
CA LEU A 113 -5.91 -12.96 0.58
C LEU A 113 -6.58 -12.20 1.74
N VAL A 114 -7.73 -11.56 1.51
CA VAL A 114 -8.47 -10.81 2.52
C VAL A 114 -8.97 -11.76 3.61
N GLN A 115 -9.44 -12.95 3.24
CA GLN A 115 -9.82 -13.99 4.20
C GLN A 115 -8.64 -14.35 5.12
N LYS A 116 -7.42 -14.49 4.59
CA LYS A 116 -6.21 -14.73 5.40
C LYS A 116 -5.89 -13.57 6.33
N PHE A 117 -5.93 -12.33 5.85
CA PHE A 117 -5.73 -11.15 6.69
C PHE A 117 -6.74 -11.08 7.84
N ARG A 118 -8.02 -11.35 7.58
CA ARG A 118 -9.06 -11.45 8.63
C ARG A 118 -8.79 -12.60 9.59
N GLN A 119 -8.41 -13.76 9.05
CA GLN A 119 -8.04 -14.92 9.85
C GLN A 119 -6.82 -14.66 10.73
N ASP A 120 -5.96 -13.68 10.42
CA ASP A 120 -4.86 -13.25 11.29
C ASP A 120 -5.23 -12.09 12.23
N GLY A 121 -6.48 -11.62 12.18
CA GLY A 121 -7.01 -10.55 13.02
C GLY A 121 -6.74 -9.14 12.50
N ALA A 122 -6.34 -8.96 11.24
CA ALA A 122 -6.14 -7.65 10.65
C ALA A 122 -7.45 -6.88 10.50
N VAL A 123 -7.37 -5.56 10.68
CA VAL A 123 -8.48 -4.63 10.50
C VAL A 123 -8.44 -4.09 9.08
N ILE A 124 -9.48 -4.38 8.29
CA ILE A 124 -9.61 -3.81 6.95
C ILE A 124 -10.05 -2.35 7.10
N LEU A 125 -9.11 -1.42 6.92
CA LEU A 125 -9.33 0.01 7.19
C LEU A 125 -10.13 0.70 6.10
N GLY A 126 -10.03 0.26 4.84
CA GLY A 126 -10.61 0.99 3.72
C GLY A 126 -10.14 0.52 2.35
N LYS A 127 -10.69 1.18 1.33
CA LYS A 127 -10.34 0.99 -0.09
C LYS A 127 -9.45 2.12 -0.56
N ILE A 128 -8.37 1.79 -1.26
CA ILE A 128 -7.40 2.77 -1.80
C ILE A 128 -7.54 2.95 -3.30
N ASN A 129 -7.30 4.19 -3.71
CA ASN A 129 -7.41 4.64 -5.09
C ASN A 129 -6.40 3.91 -5.98
N MET A 130 -6.76 3.80 -7.24
CA MET A 130 -5.98 3.11 -8.25
C MET A 130 -6.23 3.74 -9.61
N SER A 131 -5.38 3.41 -10.57
CA SER A 131 -5.70 3.70 -11.98
C SER A 131 -6.90 2.85 -12.40
N GLU A 132 -7.92 3.44 -13.03
CA GLU A 132 -9.14 2.73 -13.43
C GLU A 132 -8.81 1.44 -14.19
N TRP A 133 -9.47 0.34 -13.83
CA TRP A 133 -9.23 -0.99 -14.42
C TRP A 133 -7.76 -1.40 -14.40
N ALA A 134 -7.05 -1.03 -13.33
CA ALA A 134 -5.63 -1.27 -13.17
C ALA A 134 -4.77 -0.73 -14.34
N ASN A 135 -5.15 0.43 -14.91
CA ASN A 135 -4.50 1.03 -16.07
C ASN A 135 -4.59 0.14 -17.34
N PHE A 136 -5.76 -0.51 -17.56
CA PHE A 136 -6.08 -1.33 -18.75
C PHE A 136 -7.24 -0.76 -19.58
N ARG A 137 -7.46 0.55 -19.51
CA ARG A 137 -8.55 1.23 -20.21
C ARG A 137 -8.16 1.77 -21.58
N THR A 138 -6.88 2.01 -21.81
CA THR A 138 -6.39 2.60 -23.07
C THR A 138 -5.09 1.94 -23.53
N VAL A 139 -4.93 1.85 -24.85
CA VAL A 139 -3.69 1.41 -25.52
C VAL A 139 -2.72 2.56 -25.77
N THR A 140 -3.22 3.80 -25.72
CA THR A 140 -2.46 5.04 -25.94
C THR A 140 -2.76 6.04 -24.83
N GLY A 141 -1.72 6.62 -24.24
CA GLY A 141 -1.85 7.59 -23.15
C GLY A 141 -1.80 6.94 -21.76
N ASP A 142 -1.53 7.78 -20.77
CA ASP A 142 -1.26 7.35 -19.41
C ASP A 142 -2.37 7.83 -18.46
N THR A 143 -2.94 6.89 -17.71
CA THR A 143 -3.96 7.18 -16.68
C THR A 143 -3.48 6.84 -15.27
N GLY A 144 -2.16 6.70 -15.08
CA GLY A 144 -1.57 6.34 -13.79
C GLY A 144 -2.00 7.28 -12.67
N GLY A 145 -2.71 6.73 -11.69
CA GLY A 145 -3.23 7.44 -10.53
C GLY A 145 -4.63 8.01 -10.70
N TRP A 146 -5.23 7.95 -11.90
CA TRP A 146 -6.56 8.48 -12.16
C TRP A 146 -7.63 7.39 -12.23
N SER A 147 -8.76 7.65 -11.60
CA SER A 147 -10.00 6.90 -11.82
C SER A 147 -11.22 7.84 -11.80
N PRO A 148 -12.33 7.51 -12.49
CA PRO A 148 -13.54 8.33 -12.44
C PRO A 148 -14.15 8.39 -11.04
N ARG A 149 -13.97 7.35 -10.21
CA ARG A 149 -14.45 7.35 -8.81
C ARG A 149 -13.56 8.18 -7.88
N GLY A 150 -12.23 8.04 -8.00
CA GLY A 150 -11.27 8.64 -7.06
C GLY A 150 -10.66 9.97 -7.50
N GLY A 151 -10.79 10.32 -8.78
CA GLY A 151 -9.99 11.37 -9.40
C GLY A 151 -8.51 10.99 -9.50
N LEU A 152 -7.66 12.01 -9.68
CA LEU A 152 -6.21 11.84 -9.77
C LEU A 152 -5.57 11.85 -8.38
N ALA A 153 -4.89 10.76 -8.01
CA ALA A 153 -4.03 10.69 -6.84
C ALA A 153 -2.70 11.40 -7.07
N TYR A 154 -2.19 12.08 -6.04
CA TYR A 154 -0.92 12.81 -6.09
C TYR A 154 0.12 12.17 -5.18
N GLY A 155 1.36 12.16 -5.65
CA GLY A 155 2.53 11.75 -4.87
C GLY A 155 2.86 12.79 -3.79
N PRO A 156 3.43 12.38 -2.65
CA PRO A 156 3.63 13.29 -1.52
C PRO A 156 4.96 14.02 -1.49
N PHE A 157 5.87 13.78 -2.44
CA PHE A 157 7.26 14.27 -2.34
C PHE A 157 7.56 15.51 -3.16
N TYR A 158 6.63 15.94 -4.01
CA TYR A 158 6.73 17.18 -4.78
C TYR A 158 5.34 17.74 -5.07
N PRO A 159 5.13 19.07 -5.14
CA PRO A 159 3.84 19.65 -5.52
C PRO A 159 3.35 19.11 -6.85
N ASN A 160 2.09 18.67 -6.91
CA ASN A 160 1.49 18.04 -8.11
C ASN A 160 2.29 16.83 -8.64
N MET A 161 3.07 16.17 -7.77
CA MET A 161 3.78 14.95 -8.11
C MET A 161 2.79 13.88 -8.57
N ARG A 162 3.18 13.16 -9.59
CA ARG A 162 2.46 11.99 -10.05
C ARG A 162 2.59 10.83 -9.06
N ALA A 163 1.46 10.21 -8.71
CA ALA A 163 1.44 9.00 -7.86
C ALA A 163 1.82 7.70 -8.61
N SER A 164 2.06 7.77 -9.93
CA SER A 164 2.20 6.62 -10.83
C SER A 164 1.03 5.63 -10.71
N GLY A 165 1.19 4.35 -11.08
CA GLY A 165 0.14 3.35 -11.00
C GLY A 165 0.58 1.93 -11.36
N SER A 166 -0.32 0.94 -11.28
CA SER A 166 -1.75 1.12 -11.04
C SER A 166 -2.14 1.16 -9.55
N SER A 167 -1.23 0.76 -8.66
CA SER A 167 -1.42 0.73 -7.20
C SER A 167 -1.11 2.08 -6.53
N SER A 168 -1.60 3.15 -7.15
CA SER A 168 -1.24 4.54 -6.85
C SER A 168 -1.56 4.94 -5.41
N GLY A 169 -2.79 4.67 -4.96
CA GLY A 169 -3.21 4.96 -3.60
C GLY A 169 -2.44 4.15 -2.56
N SER A 170 -2.05 2.91 -2.87
CA SER A 170 -1.20 2.08 -1.99
C SER A 170 0.15 2.75 -1.74
N ALA A 171 0.85 3.16 -2.81
CA ALA A 171 2.15 3.81 -2.69
C ALA A 171 2.06 5.11 -1.88
N VAL A 172 1.06 5.95 -2.16
CA VAL A 172 0.85 7.22 -1.46
C VAL A 172 0.45 7.01 -0.01
N ALA A 173 -0.45 6.06 0.27
CA ALA A 173 -0.88 5.73 1.63
C ALA A 173 0.28 5.25 2.51
N THR A 174 1.13 4.37 1.97
CA THR A 174 2.33 3.89 2.66
C THR A 174 3.38 4.99 2.82
N ALA A 175 3.51 5.91 1.87
CA ALA A 175 4.44 7.03 1.96
C ALA A 175 4.02 8.10 2.99
N LEU A 176 2.73 8.21 3.28
CA LEU A 176 2.17 9.22 4.20
C LEU A 176 1.79 8.66 5.59
N GLY A 177 1.97 7.36 5.82
CA GLY A 177 1.59 6.69 7.06
C GLY A 177 0.08 6.63 7.27
N LEU A 178 -0.71 6.37 6.21
CA LEU A 178 -2.18 6.34 6.27
C LEU A 178 -2.75 5.01 6.77
N ALA A 179 -1.91 3.99 6.89
CA ALA A 179 -2.20 2.69 7.48
C ALA A 179 -0.87 2.02 7.88
N ALA A 180 -0.93 0.94 8.66
CA ALA A 180 0.25 0.16 9.01
C ALA A 180 0.86 -0.54 7.77
N ALA A 181 -0.01 -0.95 6.85
CA ALA A 181 0.37 -1.46 5.53
C ALA A 181 -0.73 -1.17 4.51
N SER A 182 -0.38 -1.19 3.23
CA SER A 182 -1.33 -1.13 2.14
C SER A 182 -1.06 -2.24 1.12
N ILE A 183 -2.12 -2.88 0.64
CA ILE A 183 -2.04 -3.99 -0.30
C ILE A 183 -2.37 -3.48 -1.70
N GLY A 184 -1.37 -3.51 -2.58
CA GLY A 184 -1.53 -3.32 -4.01
C GLY A 184 -1.90 -4.62 -4.73
N ALA A 185 -2.26 -4.50 -5.99
CA ALA A 185 -2.43 -5.65 -6.87
C ALA A 185 -1.81 -5.28 -8.21
N GLU A 186 -0.89 -6.10 -8.67
CA GLU A 186 -0.33 -5.98 -10.02
C GLU A 186 -1.11 -6.91 -10.95
N LYS A 187 -1.13 -6.57 -12.24
CA LYS A 187 -1.98 -7.23 -13.25
C LYS A 187 -1.81 -8.74 -13.19
N ALA A 188 -2.74 -9.57 -13.64
CA ALA A 188 -2.40 -10.94 -14.00
C ALA A 188 -3.10 -11.30 -15.27
N VAL A 189 -2.32 -11.48 -16.34
CA VAL A 189 -2.85 -12.02 -17.58
C VAL A 189 -1.94 -13.17 -17.95
N LYS A 190 -2.45 -14.41 -17.81
CA LYS A 190 -1.86 -15.60 -18.44
C LYS A 190 -2.01 -15.46 -19.96
N VAL A 191 -1.29 -14.52 -20.58
CA VAL A 191 -1.38 -14.28 -22.03
C VAL A 191 -0.39 -15.15 -22.78
N LYS A 192 0.64 -15.68 -22.11
CA LYS A 192 1.57 -16.68 -22.68
C LYS A 192 2.12 -17.53 -21.54
N GLU A 193 1.84 -18.83 -21.54
CA GLU A 193 2.39 -19.79 -20.56
C GLU A 193 3.90 -19.63 -20.39
N TYR A 194 4.61 -19.34 -21.49
CA TYR A 194 6.05 -19.06 -21.49
C TYR A 194 6.48 -17.96 -20.49
N PHE A 195 5.84 -16.77 -20.53
CA PHE A 195 6.23 -15.66 -19.64
C PHE A 195 5.72 -15.81 -18.21
N GLY A 196 4.76 -16.70 -17.97
CA GLY A 196 4.33 -17.10 -16.63
C GLY A 196 5.18 -18.23 -16.03
N GLY A 197 6.10 -18.81 -16.80
CA GLY A 197 6.95 -19.95 -16.42
C GLY A 197 8.41 -19.71 -16.80
N GLU A 198 8.98 -20.59 -17.63
CA GLU A 198 10.41 -20.63 -17.99
C GLU A 198 10.97 -19.34 -18.64
N GLY A 199 10.12 -18.57 -19.30
CA GLY A 199 10.49 -17.29 -19.93
C GLY A 199 10.32 -16.07 -19.02
N GLY A 200 9.80 -16.28 -17.80
CA GLY A 200 9.49 -15.23 -16.83
C GLY A 200 10.34 -15.30 -15.57
N ILE A 201 9.83 -14.71 -14.49
CA ILE A 201 10.48 -14.74 -13.17
C ILE A 201 10.73 -16.16 -12.65
N PRO A 202 9.82 -17.15 -12.80
CA PRO A 202 10.07 -18.52 -12.37
C PRO A 202 11.27 -19.13 -13.08
N GLY A 203 11.37 -18.96 -14.41
CA GLY A 203 12.53 -19.44 -15.16
C GLY A 203 13.85 -18.76 -14.78
N VAL A 204 13.84 -17.48 -14.40
CA VAL A 204 15.05 -16.79 -13.88
C VAL A 204 15.44 -17.36 -12.51
N ILE A 205 14.46 -17.54 -11.61
CA ILE A 205 14.65 -18.16 -10.30
C ILE A 205 15.28 -19.55 -10.45
N ASP A 206 14.69 -20.40 -11.29
CA ASP A 206 15.14 -21.77 -11.51
C ASP A 206 16.53 -21.81 -12.15
N LYS A 207 16.77 -20.98 -13.18
CA LYS A 207 18.04 -20.94 -13.91
C LYS A 207 19.22 -20.53 -13.05
N TYR A 208 19.02 -19.58 -12.14
CA TYR A 208 20.09 -19.00 -11.33
C TYR A 208 20.10 -19.48 -9.87
N GLY A 209 19.11 -20.28 -9.46
CA GLY A 209 19.00 -20.79 -8.09
C GLY A 209 18.84 -19.69 -7.05
N VAL A 210 18.03 -18.66 -7.34
CA VAL A 210 17.82 -17.49 -6.48
C VAL A 210 16.39 -17.43 -5.95
N ASP A 211 16.17 -16.96 -4.73
CA ASP A 211 14.82 -16.86 -4.15
C ASP A 211 14.02 -15.66 -4.67
N VAL A 212 14.72 -14.58 -5.06
CA VAL A 212 14.14 -13.28 -5.40
C VAL A 212 14.91 -12.64 -6.55
N VAL A 213 14.18 -12.01 -7.48
CA VAL A 213 14.72 -11.17 -8.54
C VAL A 213 14.49 -9.70 -8.17
N ALA A 214 15.53 -8.87 -8.34
CA ALA A 214 15.46 -7.44 -8.05
C ALA A 214 15.74 -6.59 -9.29
N ALA A 215 15.01 -5.48 -9.45
CA ALA A 215 15.24 -4.50 -10.52
C ALA A 215 14.74 -3.11 -10.10
N PRO A 216 15.25 -2.01 -10.69
CA PRO A 216 14.72 -0.66 -10.46
C PRO A 216 13.20 -0.60 -10.70
N ALA A 217 12.47 0.07 -9.82
CA ALA A 217 11.00 0.14 -9.88
C ALA A 217 10.48 0.97 -11.07
N SER A 218 11.30 1.87 -11.62
CA SER A 218 11.03 2.56 -12.89
C SER A 218 11.01 1.62 -14.09
N TYR A 219 11.51 0.38 -13.92
CA TYR A 219 11.45 -0.67 -14.91
C TYR A 219 10.12 -1.45 -14.80
N GLY A 220 9.08 -0.88 -15.40
CA GLY A 220 7.76 -1.52 -15.56
C GLY A 220 7.73 -2.97 -16.08
N PRO A 221 8.73 -3.48 -16.84
CA PRO A 221 8.75 -4.89 -17.29
C PRO A 221 8.71 -5.92 -16.17
N MET A 222 9.42 -5.70 -15.04
CA MET A 222 9.47 -6.73 -13.99
C MET A 222 8.13 -6.86 -13.27
N VAL A 223 7.53 -5.73 -12.91
CA VAL A 223 6.18 -5.69 -12.35
C VAL A 223 5.18 -6.31 -13.34
N SER A 224 5.32 -6.02 -14.64
CA SER A 224 4.47 -6.58 -15.70
C SER A 224 4.66 -8.08 -15.93
N LEU A 225 5.86 -8.62 -15.70
CA LEU A 225 6.15 -10.06 -15.80
C LEU A 225 5.63 -10.81 -14.57
N ALA A 226 5.88 -10.28 -13.37
CA ALA A 226 5.37 -10.85 -12.13
C ALA A 226 3.85 -10.92 -12.17
N ALA A 227 3.26 -9.83 -12.61
CA ALA A 227 1.87 -9.72 -12.94
C ALA A 227 1.37 -10.91 -13.79
N ARG A 228 1.90 -11.09 -15.01
CA ARG A 228 1.49 -12.16 -15.94
C ARG A 228 1.57 -13.56 -15.33
N GLY A 229 2.53 -13.81 -14.44
CA GLY A 229 2.66 -15.07 -13.70
C GLY A 229 1.78 -15.20 -12.45
N GLY A 230 1.08 -14.15 -12.03
CA GLY A 230 0.35 -14.11 -10.76
C GLY A 230 1.29 -14.14 -9.55
N LEU A 231 2.48 -13.55 -9.69
CA LEU A 231 3.57 -13.63 -8.73
C LEU A 231 3.59 -12.40 -7.79
N PRO A 232 3.98 -12.58 -6.52
CA PRO A 232 4.06 -11.49 -5.57
C PRO A 232 5.23 -10.55 -5.89
N VAL A 233 5.02 -9.26 -5.66
CA VAL A 233 6.06 -8.21 -5.75
C VAL A 233 5.98 -7.27 -4.57
N ILE A 234 7.12 -6.71 -4.17
CA ILE A 234 7.23 -5.64 -3.18
C ILE A 234 8.17 -4.56 -3.69
N VAL A 235 7.81 -3.29 -3.46
CA VAL A 235 8.62 -2.13 -3.87
C VAL A 235 9.01 -1.36 -2.62
N VAL A 236 10.29 -1.03 -2.51
CA VAL A 236 10.84 -0.22 -1.41
C VAL A 236 11.66 0.94 -1.95
N PRO A 237 11.77 2.08 -1.22
CA PRO A 237 12.57 3.22 -1.67
C PRO A 237 14.04 2.84 -1.86
N LEU A 238 14.60 3.20 -3.02
CA LEU A 238 16.02 3.01 -3.36
C LEU A 238 16.80 4.32 -3.24
N GLY A 239 16.17 5.44 -3.58
CA GLY A 239 16.78 6.76 -3.51
C GLY A 239 15.78 7.87 -3.86
N LYS A 240 16.30 9.08 -4.06
CA LYS A 240 15.55 10.23 -4.55
C LYS A 240 16.36 11.00 -5.59
N TYR A 241 15.67 11.67 -6.49
CA TYR A 241 16.30 12.54 -7.48
C TYR A 241 17.06 13.69 -6.79
N PRO A 242 18.29 14.03 -7.24
CA PRO A 242 19.09 15.12 -6.67
C PRO A 242 18.40 16.48 -6.75
N ASP A 243 18.81 17.43 -5.89
CA ASP A 243 18.21 18.76 -5.81
C ASP A 243 18.28 19.58 -7.11
N GLY A 244 19.25 19.30 -7.99
CA GLY A 244 19.41 19.95 -9.31
C GLY A 244 18.68 19.26 -10.46
N THR A 245 17.80 18.30 -10.18
CA THR A 245 17.09 17.55 -11.23
C THR A 245 16.09 18.46 -11.95
N GLU A 246 16.14 18.45 -13.29
CA GLU A 246 15.19 19.19 -14.11
C GLU A 246 13.78 18.60 -13.96
N VAL A 247 12.77 19.49 -13.91
CA VAL A 247 11.39 19.06 -13.67
C VAL A 247 10.76 18.61 -14.99
N GLU A 248 10.38 17.34 -15.06
CA GLU A 248 9.67 16.78 -16.21
C GLU A 248 8.17 16.68 -15.92
N TYR A 249 7.36 17.02 -16.91
CA TYR A 249 5.91 17.10 -16.79
C TYR A 249 5.20 16.08 -17.67
N LEU A 250 4.04 15.63 -17.20
CA LEU A 250 3.13 14.78 -17.96
C LEU A 250 1.70 15.31 -17.87
N SER A 251 0.89 15.06 -18.90
CA SER A 251 -0.56 15.32 -18.86
C SER A 251 -1.33 14.01 -18.63
N ILE A 252 -2.07 13.93 -17.53
CA ILE A 252 -2.92 12.79 -17.17
C ILE A 252 -4.35 13.28 -16.98
N GLY A 253 -5.27 12.79 -17.81
CA GLY A 253 -6.68 13.18 -17.73
C GLY A 253 -6.91 14.70 -17.82
N GLY A 254 -6.10 15.40 -18.62
CA GLY A 254 -6.14 16.86 -18.78
C GLY A 254 -5.47 17.66 -17.66
N LYS A 255 -4.85 17.00 -16.67
CA LYS A 255 -4.09 17.66 -15.60
C LYS A 255 -2.59 17.51 -15.83
N VAL A 256 -1.85 18.61 -15.67
CA VAL A 256 -0.38 18.60 -15.71
C VAL A 256 0.14 18.16 -14.33
N VAL A 257 1.00 17.15 -14.33
CA VAL A 257 1.67 16.60 -13.14
C VAL A 257 3.17 16.59 -13.33
N VAL A 258 3.90 16.56 -12.21
CA VAL A 258 5.36 16.38 -12.19
C VAL A 258 5.66 14.88 -12.14
N ASP A 259 6.39 14.37 -13.14
CA ASP A 259 6.79 12.96 -13.24
C ASP A 259 8.20 12.73 -12.66
N VAL A 260 9.13 13.66 -12.97
CA VAL A 260 10.51 13.69 -12.47
C VAL A 260 10.79 15.09 -11.91
N GLY A 261 11.56 15.15 -10.82
CA GLY A 261 11.89 16.40 -10.15
C GLY A 261 12.66 16.17 -8.86
N PRO A 262 13.25 17.22 -8.28
CA PRO A 262 14.14 17.09 -7.14
C PRO A 262 13.40 16.55 -5.91
N GLY A 263 14.06 15.65 -5.16
CA GLY A 263 13.49 15.04 -3.96
C GLY A 263 12.44 13.95 -4.20
N ILE A 264 11.96 13.76 -5.44
CA ILE A 264 11.04 12.68 -5.79
C ILE A 264 11.75 11.33 -5.60
N PRO A 265 11.17 10.36 -4.86
CA PRO A 265 11.80 9.06 -4.66
C PRO A 265 11.63 8.13 -5.86
N PHE A 266 12.61 7.25 -6.04
CA PHE A 266 12.52 6.09 -6.91
C PHE A 266 12.81 4.81 -6.12
N GLY A 267 12.21 3.70 -6.55
CA GLY A 267 12.24 2.44 -5.82
C GLY A 267 13.11 1.36 -6.44
N VAL A 268 13.29 0.28 -5.70
CA VAL A 268 13.68 -1.05 -6.20
C VAL A 268 12.51 -1.98 -5.96
N THR A 269 12.21 -2.82 -6.94
CA THR A 269 11.20 -3.86 -6.85
C THR A 269 11.90 -5.20 -6.59
N PHE A 270 11.28 -6.03 -5.78
CA PHE A 270 11.63 -7.43 -5.56
C PHE A 270 10.45 -8.29 -5.99
N ALA A 271 10.72 -9.33 -6.78
CA ALA A 271 9.73 -10.29 -7.25
C ALA A 271 10.19 -11.71 -6.91
N GLY A 272 9.26 -12.57 -6.50
CA GLY A 272 9.55 -13.95 -6.12
C GLY A 272 8.63 -14.95 -6.83
N GLY A 273 8.82 -16.23 -6.50
CA GLY A 273 7.96 -17.31 -6.98
C GLY A 273 6.54 -17.25 -6.39
N ALA A 274 5.67 -18.14 -6.85
CA ALA A 274 4.34 -18.27 -6.25
C ALA A 274 4.47 -18.60 -4.76
N HIS A 275 3.64 -17.98 -3.92
CA HIS A 275 3.63 -18.18 -2.46
C HIS A 275 4.90 -17.73 -1.70
N SER A 276 5.74 -16.88 -2.31
CA SER A 276 6.97 -16.38 -1.70
C SER A 276 6.80 -15.07 -0.92
N GLU A 277 5.57 -14.69 -0.55
CA GLU A 277 5.27 -13.40 0.08
C GLU A 277 6.09 -13.18 1.36
N ARG A 278 6.26 -14.23 2.17
CA ARG A 278 7.05 -14.18 3.41
C ARG A 278 8.51 -13.84 3.13
N THR A 279 9.12 -14.46 2.12
CA THR A 279 10.51 -14.22 1.72
C THR A 279 10.68 -12.79 1.21
N LEU A 280 9.72 -12.32 0.40
CA LEU A 280 9.75 -10.96 -0.14
C LEU A 280 9.64 -9.89 0.96
N LEU A 281 8.75 -10.09 1.94
CA LEU A 281 8.64 -9.21 3.10
C LEU A 281 9.96 -9.12 3.87
N TRP A 282 10.63 -10.25 4.09
CA TRP A 282 11.94 -10.30 4.76
C TRP A 282 13.04 -9.57 3.96
N VAL A 283 13.13 -9.82 2.66
CA VAL A 283 14.12 -9.16 1.79
C VAL A 283 13.89 -7.65 1.73
N ALA A 284 12.64 -7.22 1.56
CA ALA A 284 12.27 -5.81 1.56
C ALA A 284 12.60 -5.14 2.89
N TYR A 285 12.24 -5.78 4.01
CA TYR A 285 12.57 -5.28 5.35
C TYR A 285 14.07 -5.14 5.54
N ALA A 286 14.85 -6.19 5.24
CA ALA A 286 16.31 -6.14 5.36
C ALA A 286 16.92 -5.04 4.50
N PHE A 287 16.44 -4.87 3.26
CA PHE A 287 16.87 -3.79 2.37
C PHE A 287 16.57 -2.41 2.95
N GLU A 288 15.35 -2.18 3.45
CA GLU A 288 14.97 -0.90 4.08
C GLU A 288 15.82 -0.62 5.32
N GLN A 289 16.10 -1.63 6.17
CA GLN A 289 16.95 -1.45 7.35
C GLN A 289 18.40 -1.11 6.99
N LEU A 290 18.93 -1.68 5.90
CA LEU A 290 20.28 -1.40 5.41
C LEU A 290 20.38 0.00 4.78
N LYS A 291 19.38 0.42 4.02
CA LYS A 291 19.43 1.66 3.23
C LYS A 291 18.88 2.88 3.95
N LYS A 292 17.89 2.70 4.82
CA LYS A 292 17.21 3.76 5.59
C LYS A 292 16.73 4.95 4.74
N VAL A 293 16.56 4.77 3.43
CA VAL A 293 16.21 5.83 2.47
C VAL A 293 14.91 6.51 2.87
N ARG A 294 13.92 5.75 3.35
CA ARG A 294 12.63 6.26 3.83
C ARG A 294 12.77 7.40 4.83
N GLN A 295 13.74 7.32 5.75
CA GLN A 295 14.00 8.34 6.78
C GLN A 295 14.56 9.65 6.21
N SER A 296 15.09 9.62 4.98
CA SER A 296 15.62 10.80 4.28
C SER A 296 14.60 11.48 3.35
N LEU A 297 13.42 10.88 3.19
CA LEU A 297 12.35 11.41 2.36
C LEU A 297 11.52 12.41 3.16
N VAL A 298 11.20 13.54 2.54
CA VAL A 298 10.40 14.59 3.16
C VAL A 298 9.20 14.83 2.27
N SER A 299 8.01 14.58 2.81
CA SER A 299 6.77 14.87 2.11
C SER A 299 6.52 16.38 2.05
N PHE A 300 6.15 16.88 0.88
CA PHE A 300 5.64 18.22 0.69
C PHE A 300 4.22 18.31 1.30
N ASN A 301 4.03 19.25 2.23
CA ASN A 301 2.73 19.56 2.84
C ASN A 301 2.02 18.42 3.60
N ALA A 302 2.73 17.42 4.12
CA ALA A 302 2.13 16.48 5.06
C ALA A 302 2.48 16.86 6.52
N PRO A 303 1.47 17.06 7.41
CA PRO A 303 1.71 17.22 8.84
C PRO A 303 2.45 16.00 9.42
N LYS A 304 3.19 16.19 10.52
CA LYS A 304 3.78 15.08 11.28
C LYS A 304 2.66 14.20 11.84
N ALA A 305 2.82 12.88 11.75
CA ALA A 305 1.81 11.90 12.18
C ALA A 305 2.17 11.36 13.57
N GLY A 306 1.94 12.15 14.63
CA GLY A 306 2.17 11.71 16.01
C GLY A 306 0.90 11.16 16.65
N LEU A 307 1.00 9.99 17.27
CA LEU A 307 -0.04 9.48 18.18
C LEU A 307 0.43 9.64 19.63
N LYS A 308 -0.39 10.34 20.44
CA LYS A 308 -0.20 10.37 21.89
C LYS A 308 -0.74 9.07 22.48
N ALA A 309 0.11 8.30 23.16
CA ALA A 309 -0.34 7.13 23.91
C ALA A 309 -1.41 7.55 24.93
N SER A 310 -2.50 6.78 25.04
CA SER A 310 -3.50 7.02 26.07
C SER A 310 -2.94 6.62 27.41
N THR A 311 -2.76 7.58 28.32
CA THR A 311 -2.66 7.27 29.75
C THR A 311 -4.02 6.72 30.17
N GLY A 312 -4.10 5.40 30.33
CA GLY A 312 -5.20 4.77 31.05
C GLY A 312 -5.31 5.30 32.47
#